data_AF-A0A1H7U8F3-F1
#
_entry.id   AF-A0A1H7U8F3-F1
#
_cell.length_a   1.000
_cell.length_b   1.000
_cell.length_c   1.000
_cell.angle_alpha   90.00
_cell.angle_beta   90.00
_cell.angle_gamma   90.00
#
_symmetry.space_group_name_H-M   'P 1'
#
loop_
_entity.id
_entity.type
_entity.pdbx_description
1 polymer ?
#
loop_
_entity_poly.entity_id
_entity_poly.type
_entity_poly.pdbx_seq_one_letter_code
_entity_poly.pdbx_strand_id
1 'polypeptide(L)'
;MRVLHAEWTKFRTVRGWTVGAVGAALASLLFLLVGTVSSNQHAGAAAALPVGSDGEAVNDSFSFVHRTLTGDGSLTVRITAFTGVLTDPGRGGPGRTSPGVTPWAKAGIIVKSGLRQGSSYVAVTTTGAHGVRMQHDYVHDRAGDLTGAATPGAPQWLRLVRAATTGTTRTTGTTGTAATTVTGYDSPDGVHWNAIGTASLPGGPLQAGLFVTSPAAIDPTGGGGSSPASATAAFDAPAVTGTWQPGGWTYTQVGVDAGSSGSPVPGAGDGSRPSADGGFTVTGAGDIAPVVGGPAGGPVFSVGTFLVGTFAGLIVIGVVAVQFGAAEFRRGLLGLTLAATPRRGRVLGAKALVVAAVAFVVGAGAAAVCLPLGQGRARAAHFAVLTVPVPEQVRAVLGTGLLLSATAVLGLALAVLLRRSATAITVLVAATVLPYLLAVGGLLPAGPAGWLLRLTPAAGFAVQQTLPRYDQVLSVYAPATGYFPLPPWGGLAVLALWAVGMLAVATAVLRRRDA
;
A
#
# COMPACT_ATOMS: atom_id res chain seq x y z
N MET A 1 7.75 -43.25 -2.90
CA MET A 1 6.30 -43.17 -3.19
C MET A 1 5.42 -43.94 -2.20
N ARG A 2 5.67 -45.21 -1.86
CA ARG A 2 4.82 -45.99 -0.93
C ARG A 2 4.57 -45.31 0.44
N VAL A 3 5.60 -44.75 1.08
CA VAL A 3 5.48 -44.05 2.37
C VAL A 3 4.60 -42.79 2.27
N LEU A 4 4.76 -42.02 1.20
CA LEU A 4 3.95 -40.82 0.98
C LEU A 4 2.47 -41.17 0.80
N HIS A 5 2.19 -42.22 0.04
CA HIS A 5 0.82 -42.70 -0.16
C HIS A 5 0.19 -43.19 1.15
N ALA A 6 0.95 -43.89 1.99
CA ALA A 6 0.48 -44.33 3.30
C ALA A 6 0.12 -43.14 4.23
N GLU A 7 0.98 -42.13 4.31
CA GLU A 7 0.71 -40.92 5.11
C GLU A 7 -0.50 -40.14 4.58
N TRP A 8 -0.66 -40.05 3.26
CA TRP A 8 -1.83 -39.44 2.63
C TRP A 8 -3.14 -40.17 3.00
N THR A 9 -3.14 -41.50 2.89
CA THR A 9 -4.30 -42.33 3.25
C THR A 9 -4.63 -42.22 4.74
N LYS A 10 -3.61 -42.14 5.60
CA LYS A 10 -3.80 -41.90 7.04
C LYS A 10 -4.41 -40.53 7.31
N PHE A 11 -3.94 -39.48 6.63
CA PHE A 11 -4.51 -38.15 6.77
C PHE A 11 -6.00 -38.13 6.42
N ARG A 12 -6.36 -38.75 5.29
CA ARG A 12 -7.72 -38.79 4.76
C ARG A 12 -8.69 -39.64 5.59
N THR A 13 -8.22 -40.71 6.22
CA THR A 13 -9.09 -41.64 6.98
C THR A 13 -9.43 -41.13 8.38
N VAL A 14 -8.58 -40.31 8.99
CA VAL A 14 -8.85 -39.73 10.31
C VAL A 14 -9.76 -38.50 10.17
N ARG A 15 -11.05 -38.68 10.47
CA ARG A 15 -12.09 -37.65 10.38
C ARG A 15 -11.72 -36.33 11.07
N GLY A 16 -11.02 -36.39 12.21
CA GLY A 16 -10.62 -35.19 12.94
C GLY A 16 -9.67 -34.27 12.14
N TRP A 17 -8.78 -34.83 11.31
CA TRP A 17 -7.84 -34.02 10.52
C TRP A 17 -8.48 -33.45 9.26
N THR A 18 -9.37 -34.21 8.61
CA THR A 18 -10.12 -33.73 7.45
C THR A 18 -11.12 -32.64 7.85
N VAL A 19 -11.86 -32.85 8.95
CA VAL A 19 -12.76 -31.82 9.52
C VAL A 19 -11.97 -30.58 9.95
N GLY A 20 -10.80 -30.76 10.57
CA GLY A 20 -9.93 -29.64 10.94
C GLY A 20 -9.41 -28.84 9.73
N ALA A 21 -9.05 -29.52 8.63
CA ALA A 21 -8.62 -28.85 7.40
C ALA A 21 -9.76 -28.02 6.77
N VAL A 22 -10.99 -28.55 6.74
CA VAL A 22 -12.17 -27.79 6.32
C VAL A 22 -12.46 -26.65 7.30
N GLY A 23 -12.36 -26.91 8.59
CA GLY A 23 -12.53 -25.91 9.65
C GLY A 23 -11.56 -24.74 9.53
N ALA A 24 -10.33 -24.96 9.05
CA ALA A 24 -9.36 -23.90 8.82
C ALA A 24 -9.78 -22.96 7.67
N ALA A 25 -10.32 -23.52 6.57
CA ALA A 25 -10.89 -22.70 5.50
C ALA A 25 -12.12 -21.92 5.98
N LEU A 26 -13.03 -22.59 6.70
CA LEU A 26 -14.22 -21.96 7.26
C LEU A 26 -13.89 -20.88 8.28
N ALA A 27 -12.88 -21.07 9.13
CA ALA A 27 -12.44 -20.07 10.10
C ALA A 27 -11.91 -18.80 9.41
N SER A 28 -11.16 -18.97 8.32
CA SER A 28 -10.67 -17.84 7.51
C SER A 28 -11.82 -17.06 6.87
N LEU A 29 -12.79 -17.78 6.31
CA LEU A 29 -14.00 -17.21 5.70
C LEU A 29 -14.91 -16.55 6.73
N LEU A 30 -15.12 -17.17 7.88
CA LEU A 30 -15.95 -16.63 8.96
C LEU A 30 -15.39 -15.31 9.48
N PHE A 31 -14.06 -15.21 9.62
CA PHE A 31 -13.44 -13.97 10.06
C PHE A 31 -13.61 -12.84 9.04
N LEU A 32 -13.51 -13.13 7.73
CA LEU A 32 -13.87 -12.18 6.68
C LEU A 32 -15.32 -11.72 6.81
N LEU A 33 -16.25 -12.66 7.04
CA LEU A 33 -17.67 -12.35 7.20
C LEU A 33 -17.90 -11.45 8.42
N VAL A 34 -17.35 -11.78 9.58
CA VAL A 34 -17.46 -10.96 10.80
C VAL A 34 -16.85 -9.58 10.58
N GLY A 35 -15.67 -9.49 9.96
CA GLY A 35 -14.98 -8.23 9.66
C GLY A 35 -15.73 -7.32 8.68
N THR A 36 -16.74 -7.84 7.96
CA THR A 36 -17.57 -7.08 7.01
C THR A 36 -19.00 -6.85 7.49
N VAL A 37 -19.38 -7.33 8.69
CA VAL A 37 -20.73 -7.16 9.27
C VAL A 37 -20.93 -5.78 9.92
N SER A 38 -19.86 -5.14 10.40
CA SER A 38 -19.93 -3.84 11.11
C SER A 38 -20.10 -2.62 10.19
N SER A 39 -20.17 -2.82 8.88
CA SER A 39 -20.04 -1.77 7.87
C SER A 39 -21.35 -1.05 7.51
N ASN A 40 -22.47 -1.40 8.15
CA ASN A 40 -23.83 -0.96 7.79
C ASN A 40 -24.22 0.47 8.21
N GLN A 41 -23.26 1.37 8.48
CA GLN A 41 -23.56 2.71 9.03
C GLN A 41 -23.16 3.90 8.14
N HIS A 42 -22.63 3.68 6.93
CA HIS A 42 -22.38 4.79 6.01
C HIS A 42 -23.51 4.86 4.98
N ALA A 43 -24.54 5.65 5.28
CA ALA A 43 -25.67 5.96 4.38
C ALA A 43 -25.28 6.90 3.21
N GLY A 44 -24.04 6.79 2.72
CA GLY A 44 -23.53 7.56 1.58
C GLY A 44 -23.30 6.65 0.38
N ALA A 45 -23.54 7.17 -0.83
CA ALA A 45 -23.11 6.49 -2.04
C ALA A 45 -21.59 6.24 -1.98
N ALA A 46 -21.15 5.05 -2.39
CA ALA A 46 -19.73 4.76 -2.55
C ALA A 46 -19.13 5.81 -3.47
N ALA A 47 -18.37 6.78 -2.95
CA ALA A 47 -17.61 7.66 -3.80
C ALA A 47 -16.54 6.78 -4.47
N ALA A 48 -16.74 6.46 -5.75
CA ALA A 48 -15.74 5.78 -6.53
C ALA A 48 -14.48 6.67 -6.53
N LEU A 49 -13.35 6.11 -6.09
CA LEU A 49 -12.10 6.84 -6.12
C LEU A 49 -11.77 7.19 -7.57
N PRO A 50 -11.29 8.42 -7.86
CA PRO A 50 -10.75 8.75 -9.16
C PRO A 50 -9.66 7.74 -9.55
N VAL A 51 -9.58 7.43 -10.84
CA VAL A 51 -8.62 6.46 -11.38
C VAL A 51 -7.68 7.20 -12.31
N GLY A 52 -6.38 7.05 -12.11
CA GLY A 52 -5.33 7.60 -12.97
C GLY A 52 -5.28 6.92 -14.34
N SER A 53 -4.41 7.41 -15.22
CA SER A 53 -4.24 6.86 -16.56
C SER A 53 -3.78 5.41 -16.57
N ASP A 54 -3.08 4.95 -15.52
CA ASP A 54 -2.54 3.60 -15.42
C ASP A 54 -3.44 2.65 -14.59
N GLY A 55 -4.63 3.10 -14.18
CA GLY A 55 -5.66 2.28 -13.54
C GLY A 55 -5.60 2.21 -12.01
N GLU A 56 -4.65 2.90 -11.39
CA GLU A 56 -4.54 3.07 -9.94
C GLU A 56 -5.54 4.09 -9.39
N ALA A 57 -5.97 3.89 -8.15
CA ALA A 57 -6.80 4.89 -7.48
C ALA A 57 -5.94 6.09 -7.06
N VAL A 58 -6.42 7.30 -7.30
CA VAL A 58 -5.67 8.54 -7.07
C VAL A 58 -6.48 9.57 -6.31
N ASN A 59 -5.77 10.37 -5.51
CA ASN A 59 -6.20 11.68 -5.09
C ASN A 59 -5.85 12.66 -6.19
N ASP A 60 -6.84 13.44 -6.60
CA ASP A 60 -6.64 14.52 -7.56
C ASP A 60 -7.53 15.69 -7.15
N SER A 61 -7.16 16.33 -6.04
CA SER A 61 -7.83 17.52 -5.54
C SER A 61 -6.84 18.63 -5.22
N PHE A 62 -7.02 19.76 -5.89
CA PHE A 62 -6.12 20.90 -5.78
C PHE A 62 -6.72 22.16 -6.40
N SER A 63 -6.18 23.31 -6.00
CA SER A 63 -6.54 24.62 -6.55
C SER A 63 -5.70 24.92 -7.78
N PHE A 64 -6.34 25.22 -8.92
CA PHE A 64 -5.68 25.35 -10.22
C PHE A 64 -5.99 26.67 -10.91
N VAL A 65 -4.95 27.48 -11.17
CA VAL A 65 -5.04 28.69 -11.98
C VAL A 65 -4.42 28.39 -13.33
N HIS A 66 -5.23 28.29 -14.38
CA HIS A 66 -4.82 27.65 -15.63
C HIS A 66 -5.25 28.40 -16.89
N ARG A 67 -4.58 28.03 -17.98
CA ARG A 67 -4.85 28.49 -19.34
C ARG A 67 -4.54 27.37 -20.31
N THR A 68 -5.30 27.29 -21.41
CA THR A 68 -5.11 26.25 -22.42
C THR A 68 -3.83 26.48 -23.23
N LEU A 69 -2.95 25.49 -23.24
CA LEU A 69 -1.76 25.35 -24.08
C LEU A 69 -2.12 24.52 -25.32
N THR A 70 -2.22 25.17 -26.48
CA THR A 70 -2.76 24.55 -27.71
C THR A 70 -1.71 23.86 -28.57
N GLY A 71 -0.44 24.23 -28.43
CA GLY A 71 0.70 23.56 -29.06
C GLY A 71 1.97 23.67 -28.22
N ASP A 72 3.13 23.70 -28.87
CA ASP A 72 4.43 23.81 -28.19
C ASP A 72 4.58 25.15 -27.48
N GLY A 73 5.24 25.13 -26.33
CA GLY A 73 5.39 26.32 -25.50
C GLY A 73 6.01 26.03 -24.14
N SER A 74 6.23 27.10 -23.37
CA SER A 74 6.75 26.99 -22.00
C SER A 74 5.94 27.83 -21.02
N LEU A 75 5.95 27.40 -19.77
CA LEU A 75 5.44 28.12 -18.60
C LEU A 75 6.57 28.22 -17.59
N THR A 76 6.93 29.45 -17.21
CA THR A 76 7.93 29.75 -16.20
C THR A 76 7.30 30.60 -15.10
N VAL A 77 7.57 30.28 -13.83
CA VAL A 77 7.10 31.07 -12.69
C VAL A 77 8.16 31.14 -11.60
N ARG A 78 8.17 32.25 -10.86
CA ARG A 78 8.90 32.38 -9.59
C ARG A 78 7.92 32.24 -8.43
N ILE A 79 8.26 31.40 -7.46
CA ILE A 79 7.55 31.24 -6.21
C ILE A 79 8.30 32.02 -5.13
N THR A 80 7.62 32.98 -4.52
CA THR A 80 8.24 33.93 -3.56
C THR A 80 7.90 33.60 -2.12
N ALA A 81 6.82 32.86 -1.86
CA ALA A 81 6.49 32.34 -0.54
C ALA A 81 5.68 31.06 -0.65
N PHE A 82 5.93 30.12 0.26
CA PHE A 82 5.12 28.93 0.45
C PHE A 82 4.85 28.73 1.94
N THR A 83 3.60 28.94 2.35
CA THR A 83 3.13 28.90 3.73
C THR A 83 1.87 28.05 3.85
N GLY A 84 1.36 27.87 5.06
CA GLY A 84 0.16 27.06 5.26
C GLY A 84 -0.39 27.16 6.67
N VAL A 85 -1.51 26.47 6.88
CA VAL A 85 -2.20 26.36 8.15
C VAL A 85 -2.53 24.90 8.40
N LEU A 86 -2.18 24.41 9.60
CA LEU A 86 -2.46 23.06 10.07
C LEU A 86 -3.44 23.11 11.24
N THR A 87 -4.34 22.14 11.33
CA THR A 87 -5.12 21.90 12.56
C THR A 87 -4.31 20.97 13.47
N ASP A 88 -4.10 21.34 14.74
CA ASP A 88 -3.29 20.55 15.68
C ASP A 88 -3.96 19.19 15.98
N PRO A 89 -3.33 18.04 15.62
CA PRO A 89 -3.90 16.73 15.91
C PRO A 89 -3.73 16.29 17.37
N GLY A 90 -2.82 16.91 18.14
CA GLY A 90 -2.38 16.43 19.45
C GLY A 90 -2.83 17.26 20.67
N ARG A 91 -3.28 18.52 20.51
CA ARG A 91 -3.77 19.35 21.63
C ARG A 91 -4.95 20.27 21.27
N GLY A 92 -6.16 19.86 21.65
CA GLY A 92 -7.13 20.81 22.20
C GLY A 92 -8.41 21.13 21.42
N GLY A 93 -9.00 20.17 20.70
CA GLY A 93 -10.38 20.28 20.21
C GLY A 93 -10.56 20.99 18.86
N PRO A 94 -11.77 20.97 18.30
CA PRO A 94 -12.06 21.50 16.97
C PRO A 94 -11.81 23.02 16.93
N GLY A 95 -10.83 23.46 16.11
CA GLY A 95 -10.65 24.87 15.76
C GLY A 95 -9.30 25.52 16.11
N ARG A 96 -8.38 24.84 16.79
CA ARG A 96 -7.01 25.38 16.99
C ARG A 96 -6.13 25.13 15.78
N THR A 97 -5.72 26.20 15.13
CA THR A 97 -4.83 26.19 13.97
C THR A 97 -3.44 26.67 14.33
N SER A 98 -2.43 26.20 13.60
CA SER A 98 -1.04 26.63 13.70
C SER A 98 -0.46 26.92 12.32
N PRO A 99 0.43 27.91 12.18
CA PRO A 99 1.15 28.13 10.93
C PRO A 99 2.05 26.92 10.59
N GLY A 100 2.00 26.46 9.35
CA GLY A 100 2.83 25.36 8.90
C GLY A 100 2.31 24.71 7.62
N VAL A 101 3.20 24.02 6.91
CA VAL A 101 2.86 23.18 5.75
C VAL A 101 3.15 21.73 6.09
N THR A 102 2.35 20.80 5.56
CA THR A 102 2.70 19.39 5.65
C THR A 102 3.94 19.10 4.79
N PRO A 103 4.75 18.07 5.12
CA PRO A 103 5.98 17.77 4.38
C PRO A 103 5.77 17.63 2.87
N TRP A 104 4.61 17.07 2.48
CA TRP A 104 4.19 16.84 1.09
C TRP A 104 3.09 17.80 0.62
N ALA A 105 2.89 18.95 1.28
CA ALA A 105 2.18 20.06 0.64
C ALA A 105 2.94 20.48 -0.62
N LYS A 106 2.22 20.81 -1.69
CA LYS A 106 2.77 21.05 -3.03
C LYS A 106 2.29 22.40 -3.56
N ALA A 107 3.21 23.19 -4.10
CA ALA A 107 2.91 24.36 -4.91
C ALA A 107 3.82 24.40 -6.14
N GLY A 108 3.31 24.86 -7.28
CA GLY A 108 4.15 24.97 -8.47
C GLY A 108 3.36 25.08 -9.76
N ILE A 109 3.92 24.49 -10.82
CA ILE A 109 3.35 24.50 -12.15
C ILE A 109 2.99 23.08 -12.60
N ILE A 110 1.88 22.96 -13.31
CA ILE A 110 1.35 21.69 -13.79
C ILE A 110 0.82 21.85 -15.21
N VAL A 111 1.01 20.81 -16.03
CA VAL A 111 0.36 20.62 -17.33
C VAL A 111 -0.50 19.36 -17.23
N LYS A 112 -1.80 19.50 -17.45
CA LYS A 112 -2.81 18.45 -17.32
C LYS A 112 -3.54 18.21 -18.64
N SER A 113 -3.79 16.95 -18.97
CA SER A 113 -4.59 16.55 -20.15
C SER A 113 -6.06 16.98 -20.07
N GLY A 114 -6.57 17.24 -18.86
CA GLY A 114 -7.92 17.74 -18.64
C GLY A 114 -8.15 18.17 -17.19
N LEU A 115 -9.30 18.79 -16.93
CA LEU A 115 -9.72 19.25 -15.59
C LEU A 115 -10.47 18.18 -14.78
N ARG A 116 -10.68 16.99 -15.35
CA ARG A 116 -11.33 15.87 -14.65
C ARG A 116 -10.34 15.22 -13.68
N GLN A 117 -10.82 14.79 -12.52
CA GLN A 117 -10.00 14.00 -11.60
C GLN A 117 -9.46 12.74 -12.28
N GLY A 118 -8.20 12.41 -12.04
CA GLY A 118 -7.52 11.26 -12.66
C GLY A 118 -6.91 11.57 -14.04
N SER A 119 -7.03 12.81 -14.54
CA SER A 119 -6.42 13.20 -15.81
C SER A 119 -4.89 13.21 -15.70
N SER A 120 -4.22 12.55 -16.65
CA SER A 120 -2.77 12.49 -16.80
C SER A 120 -2.13 13.88 -16.76
N TYR A 121 -1.00 14.00 -16.07
CA TYR A 121 -0.35 15.29 -15.78
C TYR A 121 1.16 15.19 -15.63
N VAL A 122 1.83 16.34 -15.82
CA VAL A 122 3.24 16.55 -15.46
C VAL A 122 3.34 17.85 -14.67
N ALA A 123 3.96 17.81 -13.50
CA ALA A 123 4.15 18.95 -12.63
C ALA A 123 5.60 19.10 -12.18
N VAL A 124 6.00 20.36 -11.97
CA VAL A 124 7.18 20.71 -11.18
C VAL A 124 6.70 21.49 -9.97
N THR A 125 7.10 21.06 -8.77
CA THR A 125 6.52 21.56 -7.53
C THR A 125 7.58 21.73 -6.44
N THR A 126 7.53 22.85 -5.73
CA THR A 126 8.13 22.94 -4.39
C THR A 126 7.26 22.17 -3.41
N THR A 127 7.90 21.46 -2.49
CA THR A 127 7.24 20.74 -1.41
C THR A 127 7.53 21.37 -0.06
N GLY A 128 6.76 21.01 0.97
CA GLY A 128 6.94 21.56 2.32
C GLY A 128 8.28 21.19 2.96
N ALA A 129 8.81 19.99 2.67
CA ALA A 129 10.06 19.50 3.27
C ALA A 129 10.93 18.62 2.36
N HIS A 130 10.58 18.42 1.09
CA HIS A 130 11.27 17.50 0.17
C HIS A 130 11.84 18.21 -1.08
N GLY A 131 12.04 19.53 -0.99
CA GLY A 131 12.59 20.34 -2.08
C GLY A 131 11.66 20.43 -3.30
N VAL A 132 12.25 20.73 -4.45
CA VAL A 132 11.57 20.71 -5.73
C VAL A 132 11.51 19.29 -6.28
N ARG A 133 10.34 18.90 -6.77
CA ARG A 133 10.06 17.60 -7.39
C ARG A 133 9.46 17.78 -8.76
N MET A 134 9.78 16.86 -9.67
CA MET A 134 8.99 16.63 -10.86
C MET A 134 8.12 15.38 -10.65
N GLN A 135 6.81 15.56 -10.70
CA GLN A 135 5.82 14.49 -10.49
C GLN A 135 4.95 14.36 -11.72
N HIS A 136 4.62 13.13 -12.11
CA HIS A 136 3.71 12.88 -13.21
C HIS A 136 2.91 11.61 -13.00
N ASP A 137 1.69 11.62 -13.55
CA ASP A 137 0.73 10.51 -13.49
C ASP A 137 0.65 9.86 -12.10
N TYR A 138 0.69 10.72 -11.07
CA TYR A 138 0.53 10.42 -9.65
C TYR A 138 1.65 9.57 -9.02
N VAL A 139 2.08 8.50 -9.67
CA VAL A 139 2.99 7.48 -9.12
C VAL A 139 4.47 7.80 -9.35
N HIS A 140 4.79 8.65 -10.31
CA HIS A 140 6.18 8.97 -10.65
C HIS A 140 6.65 10.26 -9.99
N ASP A 141 7.84 10.21 -9.39
CA ASP A 141 8.42 11.30 -8.63
C ASP A 141 9.94 11.33 -8.80
N ARG A 142 10.49 12.50 -9.09
CA ARG A 142 11.92 12.72 -9.28
C ARG A 142 12.38 14.00 -8.59
N ALA A 143 13.51 13.93 -7.89
CA ALA A 143 14.11 15.08 -7.22
C ALA A 143 14.67 16.08 -8.23
N GLY A 144 14.41 17.37 -8.02
CA GLY A 144 15.21 18.46 -8.57
C GLY A 144 16.43 18.76 -7.69
N ASP A 145 17.13 19.84 -8.01
CA ASP A 145 18.36 20.26 -7.33
C ASP A 145 18.10 21.17 -6.12
N LEU A 146 16.95 21.84 -6.08
CA LEU A 146 16.57 22.70 -4.96
C LEU A 146 15.98 21.88 -3.81
N THR A 147 16.58 21.95 -2.61
CA THR A 147 16.23 21.06 -1.48
C THR A 147 15.32 21.67 -0.41
N GLY A 148 15.10 23.00 -0.42
CA GLY A 148 14.25 23.71 0.53
C GLY A 148 12.87 24.07 -0.04
N ALA A 149 12.00 24.63 0.80
CA ALA A 149 10.76 25.27 0.35
C ALA A 149 11.01 26.73 -0.08
N ALA A 150 10.20 27.23 -1.02
CA ALA A 150 10.26 28.63 -1.42
C ALA A 150 9.93 29.59 -0.27
N THR A 151 10.81 30.56 -0.01
CA THR A 151 10.62 31.61 1.01
C THR A 151 10.96 32.98 0.44
N PRO A 152 10.54 34.09 1.09
CA PRO A 152 10.88 35.42 0.62
C PRO A 152 12.39 35.67 0.48
N GLY A 153 13.21 35.05 1.33
CA GLY A 153 14.68 35.14 1.27
C GLY A 153 15.35 34.13 0.35
N ALA A 154 14.64 33.09 -0.08
CA ALA A 154 15.13 32.05 -0.99
C ALA A 154 13.99 31.63 -1.96
N PRO A 155 13.63 32.50 -2.92
CA PRO A 155 12.62 32.20 -3.91
C PRO A 155 13.11 31.13 -4.89
N GLN A 156 12.18 30.47 -5.56
CA GLN A 156 12.49 29.37 -6.47
C GLN A 156 11.82 29.59 -7.83
N TRP A 157 12.52 29.28 -8.91
CA TRP A 157 12.01 29.39 -10.27
C TRP A 157 11.76 28.00 -10.84
N LEU A 158 10.56 27.80 -11.38
CA LEU A 158 10.12 26.54 -11.99
C LEU A 158 9.78 26.78 -13.45
N ARG A 159 10.09 25.80 -14.31
CA ARG A 159 9.71 25.83 -15.74
C ARG A 159 9.24 24.48 -16.23
N LEU A 160 8.18 24.50 -17.03
CA LEU A 160 7.70 23.39 -17.83
C LEU A 160 7.80 23.76 -19.32
N VAL A 161 8.37 22.87 -20.12
CA VAL A 161 8.48 23.03 -21.58
C VAL A 161 7.79 21.87 -22.25
N ARG A 162 6.77 22.17 -23.07
CA ARG A 162 6.10 21.21 -23.93
C ARG A 162 6.68 21.29 -25.34
N ALA A 163 7.04 20.14 -25.88
CA ALA A 163 7.45 19.97 -27.27
C ALA A 163 6.74 18.77 -27.91
N ALA A 164 6.48 18.84 -29.22
CA ALA A 164 6.01 17.70 -29.98
C ALA A 164 7.05 16.56 -29.93
N THR A 165 6.59 15.33 -29.75
CA THR A 165 7.50 14.17 -29.75
C THR A 165 8.00 13.93 -31.18
N THR A 166 9.27 14.19 -31.43
CA THR A 166 9.94 13.92 -32.71
C THR A 166 10.26 12.42 -32.84
N GLY A 167 9.23 11.59 -32.99
CA GLY A 167 9.39 10.14 -33.16
C GLY A 167 8.28 9.51 -33.99
N THR A 168 8.65 8.93 -35.14
CA THR A 168 7.75 8.20 -36.03
C THR A 168 7.38 6.85 -35.43
N THR A 169 6.44 6.80 -34.48
CA THR A 169 5.89 5.52 -34.03
C THR A 169 4.83 5.08 -35.05
N ARG A 170 5.23 4.24 -36.01
CA ARG A 170 4.31 3.52 -36.89
C ARG A 170 3.56 2.47 -36.06
N THR A 171 2.50 2.88 -35.38
CA THR A 171 1.56 1.95 -34.75
C THR A 171 0.36 1.81 -35.67
N THR A 172 0.18 0.60 -36.18
CA THR A 172 -0.99 0.14 -36.92
C THR A 172 -2.30 0.57 -36.26
N GLY A 173 -3.13 1.32 -37.00
CA GLY A 173 -4.58 1.15 -36.97
C GLY A 173 -5.42 1.94 -35.96
N THR A 174 -4.86 2.83 -35.14
CA THR A 174 -5.68 3.69 -34.25
C THR A 174 -5.27 5.14 -34.40
N THR A 175 -6.17 5.99 -34.88
CA THR A 175 -6.03 7.46 -34.96
C THR A 175 -5.97 8.06 -33.55
N GLY A 176 -4.82 7.92 -32.89
CA GLY A 176 -4.49 8.61 -31.65
C GLY A 176 -3.74 9.91 -31.93
N THR A 177 -4.05 10.97 -31.19
CA THR A 177 -3.27 12.22 -31.20
C THR A 177 -1.83 11.90 -30.77
N ALA A 178 -0.83 12.33 -31.56
CA ALA A 178 0.58 12.08 -31.25
C ALA A 178 0.93 12.60 -29.84
N ALA A 179 1.58 11.77 -29.03
CA ALA A 179 2.00 12.14 -27.68
C ALA A 179 2.94 13.36 -27.69
N THR A 180 2.95 14.14 -26.63
CA THR A 180 3.81 15.32 -26.46
C THR A 180 4.73 15.11 -25.28
N THR A 181 5.97 15.58 -25.40
CA THR A 181 6.97 15.50 -24.33
C THR A 181 6.95 16.78 -23.52
N VAL A 182 6.93 16.64 -22.19
CA VAL A 182 7.01 17.75 -21.24
C VAL A 182 8.27 17.59 -20.40
N THR A 183 9.11 18.62 -20.40
CA THR A 183 10.36 18.68 -19.63
C THR A 183 10.22 19.66 -18.48
N GLY A 184 10.59 19.24 -17.27
CA GLY A 184 10.57 20.06 -16.06
C GLY A 184 11.95 20.56 -15.68
N TYR A 185 12.03 21.80 -15.21
CA TYR A 185 13.26 22.45 -14.77
C TYR A 185 13.05 23.22 -13.46
N ASP A 186 14.11 23.31 -12.66
CA ASP A 186 14.23 24.22 -11.53
C ASP A 186 15.44 25.14 -11.66
N SER A 187 15.38 26.27 -10.95
CA SER A 187 16.43 27.28 -10.95
C SER A 187 16.39 28.13 -9.67
N PRO A 188 17.54 28.43 -9.04
CA PRO A 188 17.62 29.32 -7.89
C PRO A 188 17.60 30.81 -8.26
N ASP A 189 17.78 31.16 -9.54
CA ASP A 189 17.95 32.56 -10.00
C ASP A 189 17.11 32.93 -11.23
N GLY A 190 16.43 31.97 -11.85
CA GLY A 190 15.65 32.14 -13.08
C GLY A 190 16.49 32.24 -14.35
N VAL A 191 17.82 32.14 -14.26
CA VAL A 191 18.78 32.28 -15.36
C VAL A 191 19.44 30.94 -15.67
N HIS A 192 19.94 30.23 -14.66
CA HIS A 192 20.57 28.92 -14.81
C HIS A 192 19.55 27.82 -14.50
N TRP A 193 19.23 27.03 -15.51
CA TRP A 193 18.16 26.05 -15.45
C TRP A 193 18.70 24.63 -15.44
N ASN A 194 18.29 23.84 -14.44
CA ASN A 194 18.64 22.44 -14.32
C ASN A 194 17.45 21.59 -14.75
N ALA A 195 17.69 20.62 -15.65
CA ALA A 195 16.65 19.72 -16.12
C ALA A 195 16.39 18.64 -15.05
N ILE A 196 15.17 18.61 -14.52
CA ILE A 196 14.77 17.59 -13.55
C ILE A 196 14.45 16.29 -14.28
N GLY A 197 13.67 16.35 -15.37
CA GLY A 197 13.28 15.17 -16.13
C GLY A 197 12.29 15.45 -17.25
N THR A 198 11.85 14.38 -17.91
CA THR A 198 10.90 14.39 -19.04
C THR A 198 9.80 13.37 -18.81
N ALA A 199 8.57 13.71 -19.19
CA ALA A 199 7.43 12.80 -19.18
C ALA A 199 6.55 13.04 -20.41
N SER A 200 5.75 12.05 -20.80
CA SER A 200 4.88 12.12 -21.97
C SER A 200 3.44 12.35 -21.56
N LEU A 201 2.73 13.21 -22.29
CA LEU A 201 1.28 13.40 -22.15
C LEU A 201 0.57 13.06 -23.47
N PRO A 202 -0.73 12.71 -23.42
CA PRO A 202 -1.56 12.64 -24.62
C PRO A 202 -1.48 13.93 -25.44
N GLY A 203 -1.49 13.81 -26.76
CA GLY A 203 -1.53 14.97 -27.66
C GLY A 203 -2.84 15.75 -27.57
N GLY A 204 -2.83 17.00 -28.04
CA GLY A 204 -4.00 17.90 -28.07
C GLY A 204 -3.85 19.12 -27.18
N PRO A 205 -4.92 19.93 -26.99
CA PRO A 205 -4.92 21.04 -26.06
C PRO A 205 -4.76 20.56 -24.62
N LEU A 206 -3.82 21.14 -23.88
CA LEU A 206 -3.55 20.82 -22.47
C LEU A 206 -3.90 22.02 -21.59
N GLN A 207 -4.25 21.78 -20.33
CA GLN A 207 -4.42 22.83 -19.33
C GLN A 207 -3.13 23.01 -18.56
N ALA A 208 -2.51 24.19 -18.65
CA ALA A 208 -1.25 24.47 -18.01
C ALA A 208 -1.37 25.67 -17.08
N GLY A 209 -0.72 25.64 -15.92
CA GLY A 209 -0.82 26.75 -14.98
C GLY A 209 -0.24 26.48 -13.59
N LEU A 210 -0.63 27.33 -12.64
CA LEU A 210 -0.19 27.32 -11.25
C LEU A 210 -1.11 26.44 -10.42
N PHE A 211 -0.55 25.67 -9.48
CA PHE A 211 -1.36 24.86 -8.58
C PHE A 211 -0.85 24.87 -7.15
N VAL A 212 -1.76 24.64 -6.20
CA VAL A 212 -1.47 24.47 -4.78
C VAL A 212 -2.37 23.38 -4.18
N THR A 213 -1.78 22.51 -3.36
CA THR A 213 -2.51 21.50 -2.59
C THR A 213 -1.77 21.12 -1.31
N SER A 214 -2.48 20.52 -0.36
CA SER A 214 -1.93 20.13 0.94
C SER A 214 -2.62 18.88 1.45
N PRO A 215 -1.91 17.74 1.54
CA PRO A 215 -2.48 16.55 2.16
C PRO A 215 -2.73 16.84 3.64
N ALA A 216 -3.67 16.10 4.23
CA ALA A 216 -4.00 16.16 5.63
C ALA A 216 -2.74 15.97 6.49
N ALA A 217 -2.67 16.70 7.60
CA ALA A 217 -1.67 16.44 8.61
C ALA A 217 -1.93 15.05 9.21
N ILE A 218 -0.87 14.29 9.46
CA ILE A 218 -0.96 12.95 10.06
C ILE A 218 -0.23 12.96 11.39
N ASP A 219 -0.87 12.43 12.42
CA ASP A 219 -0.23 12.14 13.71
C ASP A 219 0.34 10.72 13.71
N PRO A 220 1.68 10.56 13.62
CA PRO A 220 2.31 9.25 13.63
C PRO A 220 2.35 8.61 15.04
N THR A 221 2.04 9.37 16.10
CA THR A 221 2.17 8.93 17.50
C THR A 221 0.85 8.52 18.16
N GLY A 222 -0.28 9.11 17.74
CA GLY A 222 -1.61 8.93 18.35
C GLY A 222 -2.52 7.87 17.72
N GLY A 223 -1.97 6.77 17.19
CA GLY A 223 -2.79 5.72 16.56
C GLY A 223 -3.27 6.03 15.14
N GLY A 224 -2.66 7.05 14.49
CA GLY A 224 -2.92 7.42 13.11
C GLY A 224 -4.17 8.28 12.94
N GLY A 225 -4.27 9.41 13.63
CA GLY A 225 -5.27 10.43 13.30
C GLY A 225 -4.85 11.25 12.07
N SER A 226 -5.81 11.76 11.31
CA SER A 226 -5.57 12.80 10.29
C SER A 226 -6.27 14.10 10.69
N SER A 227 -5.74 15.24 10.24
CA SER A 227 -6.31 16.56 10.52
C SER A 227 -6.25 17.48 9.30
N PRO A 228 -7.22 18.40 9.13
CA PRO A 228 -7.25 19.34 8.01
C PRO A 228 -5.96 20.16 7.89
N ALA A 229 -5.54 20.41 6.65
CA ALA A 229 -4.36 21.19 6.31
C ALA A 229 -4.58 21.94 4.99
N SER A 230 -4.16 23.20 4.95
CA SER A 230 -4.20 24.05 3.75
C SER A 230 -2.84 24.66 3.51
N ALA A 231 -2.42 24.77 2.24
CA ALA A 231 -1.21 25.46 1.85
C ALA A 231 -1.54 26.68 0.98
N THR A 232 -0.68 27.69 1.03
CA THR A 232 -0.78 28.94 0.27
C THR A 232 0.57 29.26 -0.35
N ALA A 233 0.57 29.56 -1.65
CA ALA A 233 1.77 29.99 -2.36
C ALA A 233 1.55 31.34 -3.04
N ALA A 234 2.60 32.17 -3.00
CA ALA A 234 2.69 33.43 -3.74
C ALA A 234 3.57 33.22 -4.98
N PHE A 235 3.03 33.58 -6.13
CA PHE A 235 3.64 33.47 -7.45
C PHE A 235 3.76 34.85 -8.08
N ASP A 236 4.91 35.14 -8.70
CA ASP A 236 5.04 36.28 -9.59
C ASP A 236 4.23 36.04 -10.88
N ALA A 237 4.13 37.07 -11.74
CA ALA A 237 3.44 36.97 -13.02
C ALA A 237 3.96 35.78 -13.87
N PRO A 238 3.10 34.81 -14.26
CA PRO A 238 3.54 33.66 -15.03
C PRO A 238 4.03 34.07 -16.43
N ALA A 239 5.26 33.71 -16.76
CA ALA A 239 5.85 33.97 -18.07
C ALA A 239 5.58 32.79 -19.00
N VAL A 240 4.94 33.06 -20.15
CA VAL A 240 4.57 32.04 -21.15
C VAL A 240 5.20 32.32 -22.50
N THR A 241 5.60 31.27 -23.20
CA THR A 241 6.05 31.33 -24.61
C THR A 241 5.34 30.27 -25.44
N GLY A 242 5.31 30.43 -26.77
CA GLY A 242 4.71 29.47 -27.68
C GLY A 242 3.21 29.69 -27.90
N THR A 243 2.47 28.61 -28.13
CA THR A 243 1.07 28.66 -28.60
C THR A 243 0.06 28.40 -27.49
N TRP A 244 -0.58 29.48 -27.02
CA TRP A 244 -1.58 29.49 -25.96
C TRP A 244 -2.90 30.05 -26.46
N GLN A 245 -4.02 29.57 -25.91
CA GLN A 245 -5.34 30.13 -26.19
C GLN A 245 -5.37 31.61 -25.76
N PRO A 246 -5.84 32.57 -26.59
CA PRO A 246 -5.98 33.96 -26.19
C PRO A 246 -6.87 34.12 -24.94
N GLY A 247 -6.53 35.03 -24.04
CA GLY A 247 -7.30 35.29 -22.82
C GLY A 247 -6.46 35.33 -21.54
N GLY A 248 -7.15 35.49 -20.40
CA GLY A 248 -6.56 35.49 -19.07
C GLY A 248 -6.48 34.10 -18.43
N TRP A 249 -5.99 34.07 -17.20
CA TRP A 249 -5.95 32.88 -16.36
C TRP A 249 -7.30 32.60 -15.73
N THR A 250 -7.69 31.34 -15.66
CA THR A 250 -8.96 30.89 -15.06
C THR A 250 -8.69 30.06 -13.82
N TYR A 251 -9.43 30.32 -12.74
CA TYR A 251 -9.40 29.49 -11.54
C TYR A 251 -10.35 28.30 -11.66
N THR A 252 -9.91 27.13 -11.21
CA THR A 252 -10.74 25.93 -11.08
C THR A 252 -10.26 25.14 -9.86
N GLN A 253 -11.18 24.74 -8.99
CA GLN A 253 -10.91 23.68 -8.03
C GLN A 253 -11.05 22.35 -8.77
N VAL A 254 -9.94 21.64 -8.95
CA VAL A 254 -9.98 20.28 -9.51
C VAL A 254 -10.39 19.35 -8.38
N GLY A 255 -11.42 18.54 -8.61
CA GLY A 255 -12.03 17.68 -7.60
C GLY A 255 -13.06 18.40 -6.71
N VAL A 256 -14.12 17.68 -6.33
CA VAL A 256 -15.12 18.17 -5.37
C VAL A 256 -14.65 17.81 -3.97
N ASP A 257 -14.37 18.84 -3.15
CA ASP A 257 -13.72 18.75 -1.85
C ASP A 257 -12.30 18.15 -1.90
N ALA A 258 -11.51 18.31 -0.84
CA ALA A 258 -10.09 17.94 -0.79
C ALA A 258 -9.83 16.40 -0.81
N GLY A 259 -10.83 15.61 -1.22
CA GLY A 259 -10.76 14.16 -1.40
C GLY A 259 -10.70 13.40 -0.08
N SER A 260 -10.29 12.13 -0.12
CA SER A 260 -10.01 11.37 1.11
C SER A 260 -8.80 11.96 1.86
N SER A 261 -7.84 12.53 1.12
CA SER A 261 -6.50 12.79 1.63
C SER A 261 -6.24 14.22 2.10
N GLY A 262 -7.25 15.07 2.16
CA GLY A 262 -7.16 16.42 2.71
C GLY A 262 -8.55 16.98 2.95
N SER A 263 -8.68 17.87 3.93
CA SER A 263 -9.84 18.75 4.06
C SER A 263 -9.30 20.15 4.27
N PRO A 264 -9.91 21.18 3.65
CA PRO A 264 -9.47 22.54 3.88
C PRO A 264 -9.64 22.89 5.36
N VAL A 265 -8.69 23.63 5.91
CA VAL A 265 -8.84 24.19 7.25
C VAL A 265 -9.97 25.23 7.21
N PRO A 266 -11.03 25.10 8.06
CA PRO A 266 -12.10 26.09 8.09
C PRO A 266 -11.56 27.50 8.34
N GLY A 267 -11.94 28.45 7.49
CA GLY A 267 -11.54 29.86 7.61
C GLY A 267 -10.12 30.19 7.11
N ALA A 268 -9.35 29.23 6.59
CA ALA A 268 -8.03 29.50 5.98
C ALA A 268 -8.11 30.25 4.63
N GLY A 269 -9.32 30.43 4.09
CA GLY A 269 -9.56 30.89 2.73
C GLY A 269 -9.29 29.79 1.70
N ASP A 270 -9.89 29.95 0.52
CA ASP A 270 -9.79 29.03 -0.60
C ASP A 270 -9.70 29.80 -1.92
N GLY A 271 -8.97 29.22 -2.86
CA GLY A 271 -8.89 29.68 -4.24
C GLY A 271 -7.74 30.65 -4.53
N SER A 272 -7.92 31.48 -5.55
CA SER A 272 -6.86 32.33 -6.10
C SER A 272 -7.18 33.81 -5.99
N ARG A 273 -6.18 34.62 -5.64
CA ARG A 273 -6.25 36.08 -5.63
C ARG A 273 -5.17 36.63 -6.56
N PRO A 274 -5.53 37.37 -7.63
CA PRO A 274 -4.54 38.04 -8.46
C PRO A 274 -3.91 39.21 -7.71
N SER A 275 -2.65 39.52 -8.02
CA SER A 275 -1.93 40.69 -7.54
C SER A 275 -1.89 41.78 -8.62
N ALA A 276 -1.66 43.03 -8.22
CA ALA A 276 -1.63 44.18 -9.12
C ALA A 276 -0.49 44.12 -10.17
N ASP A 277 0.58 43.40 -9.84
CA ASP A 277 1.73 43.13 -10.70
C ASP A 277 1.52 41.92 -11.64
N GLY A 278 0.32 41.34 -11.65
CA GLY A 278 -0.02 40.17 -12.47
C GLY A 278 0.36 38.82 -11.85
N GLY A 279 0.88 38.82 -10.61
CA GLY A 279 1.11 37.61 -9.83
C GLY A 279 -0.17 36.99 -9.26
N PHE A 280 -0.02 35.87 -8.55
CA PHE A 280 -1.14 35.14 -7.93
C PHE A 280 -0.77 34.66 -6.53
N THR A 281 -1.71 34.81 -5.60
CA THR A 281 -1.70 34.07 -4.34
C THR A 281 -2.75 32.98 -4.42
N VAL A 282 -2.34 31.72 -4.30
CA VAL A 282 -3.22 30.55 -4.45
C VAL A 282 -3.20 29.76 -3.14
N THR A 283 -4.38 29.48 -2.61
CA THR A 283 -4.59 28.65 -1.42
C THR A 283 -5.36 27.40 -1.80
N GLY A 284 -4.85 26.24 -1.41
CA GLY A 284 -5.45 24.95 -1.73
C GLY A 284 -5.25 23.88 -0.67
N ALA A 285 -6.13 22.88 -0.71
CA ALA A 285 -6.09 21.68 0.11
C ALA A 285 -6.41 20.46 -0.75
N GLY A 286 -6.07 19.27 -0.25
CA GLY A 286 -6.24 18.00 -0.96
C GLY A 286 -4.90 17.37 -1.28
N ASP A 287 -4.87 16.45 -2.24
CA ASP A 287 -3.60 15.90 -2.70
C ASP A 287 -3.68 15.53 -4.18
N ILE A 288 -2.51 15.48 -4.82
CA ILE A 288 -2.29 14.97 -6.16
C ILE A 288 -1.26 13.81 -6.06
N ALA A 289 -1.76 12.61 -5.81
CA ALA A 289 -0.97 11.44 -5.43
C ALA A 289 -1.78 10.13 -5.54
N PRO A 290 -1.16 8.95 -5.61
CA PRO A 290 -1.87 7.69 -5.52
C PRO A 290 -2.51 7.52 -4.14
N VAL A 291 -3.69 6.90 -4.10
CA VAL A 291 -4.35 6.53 -2.85
C VAL A 291 -3.59 5.37 -2.23
N VAL A 292 -3.00 5.62 -1.08
CA VAL A 292 -2.38 4.60 -0.22
C VAL A 292 -3.31 4.31 0.94
N GLY A 293 -3.39 3.04 1.38
CA GLY A 293 -4.11 2.72 2.62
C GLY A 293 -3.55 3.53 3.80
N GLY A 294 -4.39 3.76 4.82
CA GLY A 294 -4.01 4.54 6.01
C GLY A 294 -5.13 5.47 6.48
N PRO A 295 -4.89 6.29 7.52
CA PRO A 295 -5.91 7.13 8.13
C PRO A 295 -6.50 8.19 7.21
N ALA A 296 -5.67 8.75 6.34
CA ALA A 296 -6.08 9.70 5.30
C ALA A 296 -6.85 9.03 4.15
N GLY A 297 -6.95 7.69 4.11
CA GLY A 297 -7.74 7.01 3.08
C GLY A 297 -9.22 6.88 3.44
N GLY A 298 -9.63 7.14 4.69
CA GLY A 298 -10.95 6.72 5.16
C GLY A 298 -11.14 5.19 5.06
N PRO A 299 -12.37 4.67 4.95
CA PRO A 299 -12.62 3.24 4.92
C PRO A 299 -12.37 2.65 3.52
N VAL A 300 -11.13 2.75 3.04
CA VAL A 300 -10.71 2.14 1.78
C VAL A 300 -10.17 0.74 2.07
N PHE A 301 -10.80 -0.26 1.45
CA PHE A 301 -10.38 -1.65 1.57
C PHE A 301 -9.35 -2.00 0.50
N SER A 302 -8.40 -2.86 0.86
CA SER A 302 -7.49 -3.49 -0.10
C SER A 302 -7.74 -4.99 -0.15
N VAL A 303 -7.21 -5.65 -1.18
CA VAL A 303 -7.20 -7.12 -1.31
C VAL A 303 -6.62 -7.80 -0.06
N GLY A 304 -5.55 -7.23 0.52
CA GLY A 304 -4.97 -7.73 1.77
C GLY A 304 -5.93 -7.68 2.97
N THR A 305 -6.85 -6.72 3.02
CA THR A 305 -7.83 -6.58 4.10
C THR A 305 -8.77 -7.79 4.16
N PHE A 306 -9.12 -8.38 3.01
CA PHE A 306 -9.96 -9.58 2.97
C PHE A 306 -9.24 -10.86 3.38
N LEU A 307 -7.92 -10.82 3.50
CA LEU A 307 -7.09 -11.96 3.91
C LEU A 307 -6.72 -11.94 5.39
N VAL A 308 -7.11 -10.91 6.16
CA VAL A 308 -6.81 -10.83 7.60
C VAL A 308 -7.26 -12.09 8.35
N GLY A 309 -8.40 -12.68 7.97
CA GLY A 309 -8.91 -13.93 8.56
C GLY A 309 -7.97 -15.15 8.47
N THR A 310 -6.91 -15.07 7.67
CA THR A 310 -5.90 -16.13 7.53
C THR A 310 -5.30 -16.56 8.88
N PHE A 311 -5.13 -15.64 9.85
CA PHE A 311 -4.58 -16.03 11.15
C PHE A 311 -5.47 -17.06 11.87
N ALA A 312 -6.80 -16.97 11.73
CA ALA A 312 -7.74 -17.90 12.35
C ALA A 312 -7.62 -19.29 11.70
N GLY A 313 -7.57 -19.34 10.38
CA GLY A 313 -7.30 -20.59 9.64
C GLY A 313 -5.92 -21.18 9.98
N LEU A 314 -4.91 -20.32 10.16
CA LEU A 314 -3.54 -20.70 10.52
C LEU A 314 -3.48 -21.36 11.90
N ILE A 315 -4.26 -20.88 12.90
CA ILE A 315 -4.38 -21.56 14.21
C ILE A 315 -4.94 -22.97 14.01
N VAL A 316 -6.07 -23.09 13.32
CA VAL A 316 -6.75 -24.39 13.15
C VAL A 316 -5.86 -25.39 12.39
N ILE A 317 -5.25 -24.98 11.29
CA ILE A 317 -4.35 -25.86 10.52
C ILE A 317 -3.08 -26.20 11.31
N GLY A 318 -2.56 -25.25 12.11
CA GLY A 318 -1.44 -25.46 13.01
C GLY A 318 -1.74 -26.53 14.06
N VAL A 319 -2.94 -26.49 14.65
CA VAL A 319 -3.43 -27.53 15.57
C VAL A 319 -3.49 -28.88 14.85
N VAL A 320 -4.09 -28.96 13.65
CA VAL A 320 -4.14 -30.21 12.87
C VAL A 320 -2.74 -30.76 12.61
N ALA A 321 -1.79 -29.89 12.22
CA ALA A 321 -0.41 -30.28 11.93
C ALA A 321 0.34 -30.79 13.17
N VAL A 322 0.19 -30.11 14.32
CA VAL A 322 0.74 -30.58 15.59
C VAL A 322 0.16 -31.93 15.98
N GLN A 323 -1.15 -32.10 15.83
CA GLN A 323 -1.85 -33.34 16.17
C GLN A 323 -1.42 -34.49 15.26
N PHE A 324 -1.20 -34.22 13.97
CA PHE A 324 -0.69 -35.17 12.99
C PHE A 324 0.74 -35.62 13.33
N GLY A 325 1.60 -34.69 13.76
CA GLY A 325 2.96 -34.99 14.22
C GLY A 325 3.01 -35.78 15.53
N ALA A 326 2.16 -35.40 16.50
CA ALA A 326 2.10 -36.02 17.82
C ALA A 326 1.33 -37.35 17.86
N ALA A 327 0.64 -37.74 16.78
CA ALA A 327 -0.28 -38.88 16.75
C ALA A 327 0.38 -40.22 17.12
N GLU A 328 1.63 -40.42 16.73
CA GLU A 328 2.38 -41.65 17.01
C GLU A 328 2.94 -41.71 18.42
N PHE A 329 3.31 -40.55 18.99
CA PHE A 329 3.75 -40.44 20.38
C PHE A 329 2.62 -40.77 21.36
N ARG A 330 1.40 -40.28 21.09
CA ARG A 330 0.23 -40.54 21.95
C ARG A 330 -0.24 -41.99 21.96
N ARG A 331 -0.05 -42.71 20.85
CA ARG A 331 -0.56 -44.09 20.71
C ARG A 331 0.50 -45.15 21.05
N GLY A 332 1.71 -44.76 21.47
CA GLY A 332 2.82 -45.69 21.72
C GLY A 332 3.30 -46.46 20.48
N LEU A 333 2.86 -46.06 19.28
CA LEU A 333 3.08 -46.81 18.04
C LEU A 333 4.43 -46.53 17.37
N LEU A 334 5.26 -45.65 17.95
CA LEU A 334 6.59 -45.33 17.44
C LEU A 334 7.45 -46.59 17.29
N GLY A 335 7.46 -47.48 18.29
CA GLY A 335 8.22 -48.73 18.21
C GLY A 335 7.85 -49.59 16.99
N LEU A 336 6.55 -49.73 16.69
CA LEU A 336 6.04 -50.55 15.58
C LEU A 336 6.27 -49.92 14.20
N THR A 337 6.13 -48.59 14.08
CA THR A 337 6.41 -47.88 12.82
C THR A 337 7.91 -47.80 12.53
N LEU A 338 8.73 -47.65 13.58
CA LEU A 338 10.18 -47.62 13.50
C LEU A 338 10.77 -49.02 13.25
N ALA A 339 10.18 -50.09 13.79
CA ALA A 339 10.58 -51.47 13.51
C ALA A 339 10.32 -51.87 12.04
N ALA A 340 9.25 -51.35 11.44
CA ALA A 340 8.89 -51.66 10.04
C ALA A 340 9.65 -50.81 8.99
N THR A 341 10.22 -49.64 9.36
CA THR A 341 10.89 -48.76 8.40
C THR A 341 12.20 -48.17 8.97
N PRO A 342 13.39 -48.72 8.64
CA PRO A 342 14.66 -48.32 9.27
C PRO A 342 15.15 -46.89 8.93
N ARG A 343 14.50 -46.16 8.01
CA ARG A 343 14.90 -44.79 7.61
C ARG A 343 13.99 -43.72 8.22
N ARG A 344 14.18 -43.45 9.52
CA ARG A 344 13.39 -42.54 10.37
C ARG A 344 13.14 -41.14 9.76
N GLY A 345 14.12 -40.59 9.03
CA GLY A 345 13.99 -39.28 8.37
C GLY A 345 13.04 -39.25 7.16
N ARG A 346 12.85 -40.38 6.46
CA ARG A 346 11.97 -40.44 5.27
C ARG A 346 10.49 -40.35 5.64
N VAL A 347 10.11 -40.91 6.79
CA VAL A 347 8.73 -40.85 7.29
C VAL A 347 8.38 -39.43 7.70
N LEU A 348 9.26 -38.75 8.44
CA LEU A 348 9.06 -37.35 8.82
C LEU A 348 8.99 -36.42 7.59
N GLY A 349 9.85 -36.64 6.59
CA GLY A 349 9.79 -35.91 5.32
C GLY A 349 8.47 -36.14 4.57
N ALA A 350 7.96 -37.37 4.53
CA ALA A 350 6.67 -37.68 3.92
C ALA A 350 5.50 -36.99 4.65
N LYS A 351 5.51 -36.99 5.99
CA LYS A 351 4.51 -36.27 6.79
C LYS A 351 4.54 -34.77 6.56
N ALA A 352 5.74 -34.19 6.55
CA ALA A 352 5.94 -32.78 6.26
C ALA A 352 5.36 -32.43 4.89
N LEU A 353 5.63 -33.25 3.86
CA LEU A 353 5.10 -33.03 2.52
C LEU A 353 3.57 -33.13 2.45
N VAL A 354 2.97 -34.11 3.13
CA VAL A 354 1.49 -34.27 3.18
C VAL A 354 0.85 -33.06 3.85
N VAL A 355 1.31 -32.68 5.05
CA VAL A 355 0.70 -31.59 5.79
C VAL A 355 0.92 -30.24 5.09
N ALA A 356 2.08 -30.04 4.47
CA ALA A 356 2.39 -28.89 3.64
C ALA A 356 1.42 -28.79 2.44
N ALA A 357 1.21 -29.89 1.72
CA ALA A 357 0.31 -29.92 0.57
C ALA A 357 -1.15 -29.64 0.96
N VAL A 358 -1.64 -30.25 2.04
CA VAL A 358 -3.00 -29.99 2.54
C VAL A 358 -3.15 -28.53 2.95
N ALA A 359 -2.23 -28.02 3.76
CA ALA A 359 -2.27 -26.65 4.25
C ALA A 359 -2.16 -25.63 3.11
N PHE A 360 -1.35 -25.92 2.07
CA PHE A 360 -1.28 -25.11 0.86
C PHE A 360 -2.62 -25.04 0.13
N VAL A 361 -3.25 -26.17 -0.15
CA VAL A 361 -4.54 -26.23 -0.85
C VAL A 361 -5.63 -25.52 -0.05
N VAL A 362 -5.67 -25.74 1.27
CA VAL A 362 -6.62 -25.08 2.17
C VAL A 362 -6.41 -23.56 2.18
N GLY A 363 -5.16 -23.10 2.33
CA GLY A 363 -4.85 -21.67 2.38
C GLY A 363 -5.07 -20.95 1.06
N ALA A 364 -4.59 -21.52 -0.05
CA ALA A 364 -4.81 -20.95 -1.38
C ALA A 364 -6.30 -20.98 -1.76
N GLY A 365 -7.01 -22.08 -1.46
CA GLY A 365 -8.45 -22.19 -1.71
C GLY A 365 -9.25 -21.18 -0.90
N ALA A 366 -8.96 -21.04 0.41
CA ALA A 366 -9.61 -20.04 1.25
C ALA A 366 -9.35 -18.61 0.76
N ALA A 367 -8.09 -18.28 0.43
CA ALA A 367 -7.74 -16.96 -0.11
C ALA A 367 -8.45 -16.67 -1.44
N ALA A 368 -8.48 -17.65 -2.36
CA ALA A 368 -9.15 -17.53 -3.65
C ALA A 368 -10.67 -17.27 -3.52
N VAL A 369 -11.30 -17.76 -2.45
CA VAL A 369 -12.72 -17.47 -2.14
C VAL A 369 -12.87 -16.14 -1.41
N CYS A 370 -11.99 -15.83 -0.47
CA CYS A 370 -12.06 -14.59 0.32
C CYS A 370 -11.98 -13.33 -0.53
N LEU A 371 -11.16 -13.30 -1.59
CA LEU A 371 -10.99 -12.12 -2.44
C LEU A 371 -12.29 -11.68 -3.14
N PRO A 372 -12.92 -12.49 -4.01
CA PRO A 372 -14.16 -12.08 -4.68
C PRO A 372 -15.33 -11.90 -3.70
N LEU A 373 -15.39 -12.71 -2.64
CA LEU A 373 -16.43 -12.57 -1.61
C LEU A 373 -16.30 -11.24 -0.87
N GLY A 374 -15.09 -10.89 -0.43
CA GLY A 374 -14.79 -9.64 0.26
C GLY A 374 -15.05 -8.42 -0.62
N GLN A 375 -14.61 -8.46 -1.88
CA GLN A 375 -14.89 -7.41 -2.87
C GLN A 375 -16.39 -7.23 -3.11
N GLY A 376 -17.14 -8.32 -3.27
CA GLY A 376 -18.59 -8.28 -3.45
C GLY A 376 -19.30 -7.64 -2.25
N ARG A 377 -18.91 -8.00 -1.02
CA ARG A 377 -19.49 -7.42 0.20
C ARG A 377 -19.10 -5.96 0.40
N ALA A 378 -17.84 -5.60 0.15
CA ALA A 378 -17.39 -4.21 0.24
C ALA A 378 -18.17 -3.31 -0.72
N ARG A 379 -18.37 -3.75 -1.98
CA ARG A 379 -19.19 -3.04 -2.96
C ARG A 379 -20.66 -2.95 -2.55
N ALA A 380 -21.24 -4.04 -2.05
CA ALA A 380 -22.62 -4.07 -1.57
C ALA A 380 -22.84 -3.14 -0.36
N ALA A 381 -21.81 -2.94 0.45
CA ALA A 381 -21.81 -2.01 1.59
C ALA A 381 -21.22 -0.63 1.25
N HIS A 382 -21.08 -0.31 -0.04
CA HIS A 382 -20.63 1.00 -0.54
C HIS A 382 -19.21 1.45 -0.13
N PHE A 383 -18.30 0.51 0.15
CA PHE A 383 -16.90 0.82 0.38
C PHE A 383 -16.09 0.85 -0.92
N ALA A 384 -15.14 1.79 -0.99
CA ALA A 384 -14.14 1.82 -2.04
C ALA A 384 -13.15 0.66 -1.84
N VAL A 385 -12.85 -0.05 -2.93
CA VAL A 385 -11.86 -1.13 -2.96
C VAL A 385 -10.76 -0.75 -3.93
N LEU A 386 -9.52 -0.72 -3.46
CA LEU A 386 -8.36 -0.44 -4.30
C LEU A 386 -8.20 -1.52 -5.36
N THR A 387 -8.07 -1.08 -6.60
CA THR A 387 -7.70 -1.96 -7.71
C THR A 387 -6.26 -2.42 -7.48
N VAL A 388 -6.07 -3.73 -7.45
CA VAL A 388 -4.76 -4.37 -7.33
C VAL A 388 -4.55 -5.19 -8.60
N PRO A 389 -3.38 -5.09 -9.26
CA PRO A 389 -3.18 -5.85 -10.50
C PRO A 389 -3.25 -7.37 -10.24
N VAL A 390 -3.63 -8.12 -11.28
CA VAL A 390 -3.88 -9.56 -11.18
C VAL A 390 -2.68 -10.35 -10.66
N PRO A 391 -1.42 -10.09 -11.08
CA PRO A 391 -0.25 -10.79 -10.56
C PRO A 391 -0.11 -10.70 -9.03
N GLU A 392 -0.41 -9.54 -8.44
CA GLU A 392 -0.33 -9.30 -7.00
C GLU A 392 -1.44 -10.05 -6.26
N GLN A 393 -2.64 -10.15 -6.85
CA GLN A 393 -3.72 -10.98 -6.31
C GLN A 393 -3.33 -12.47 -6.33
N VAL A 394 -2.78 -12.96 -7.45
CA VAL A 394 -2.31 -14.35 -7.58
C VAL A 394 -1.19 -14.63 -6.58
N ARG A 395 -0.23 -13.71 -6.41
CA ARG A 395 0.82 -13.81 -5.39
C ARG A 395 0.22 -13.89 -4.00
N ALA A 396 -0.76 -13.05 -3.66
CA ALA A 396 -1.38 -13.06 -2.34
C ALA A 396 -2.10 -14.40 -2.07
N VAL A 397 -2.79 -14.97 -3.07
CA VAL A 397 -3.46 -16.28 -2.97
C VAL A 397 -2.45 -17.42 -2.79
N LEU A 398 -1.49 -17.55 -3.70
CA LEU A 398 -0.47 -18.61 -3.63
C LEU A 398 0.41 -18.46 -2.39
N GLY A 399 0.76 -17.22 -2.05
CA GLY A 399 1.49 -16.85 -0.85
C GLY A 399 0.77 -17.25 0.43
N THR A 400 -0.55 -17.07 0.49
CA THR A 400 -1.36 -17.53 1.65
C THR A 400 -1.31 -19.05 1.79
N GLY A 401 -1.36 -19.80 0.69
CA GLY A 401 -1.12 -21.24 0.70
C GLY A 401 0.27 -21.59 1.24
N LEU A 402 1.32 -20.90 0.78
CA LEU A 402 2.69 -21.14 1.25
C LEU A 402 2.89 -20.78 2.73
N LEU A 403 2.25 -19.70 3.20
CA LEU A 403 2.23 -19.29 4.60
C LEU A 403 1.64 -20.39 5.50
N LEU A 404 0.47 -20.94 5.14
CA LEU A 404 -0.15 -22.03 5.88
C LEU A 404 0.68 -23.31 5.80
N SER A 405 1.26 -23.62 4.64
CA SER A 405 2.13 -24.77 4.42
C SER A 405 3.37 -24.75 5.31
N ALA A 406 4.13 -23.65 5.30
CA ALA A 406 5.33 -23.51 6.13
C ALA A 406 4.99 -23.52 7.63
N THR A 407 3.87 -22.90 8.02
CA THR A 407 3.39 -22.93 9.41
C THR A 407 2.98 -24.33 9.86
N ALA A 408 2.33 -25.10 8.98
CA ALA A 408 1.98 -26.49 9.28
C ALA A 408 3.23 -27.36 9.46
N VAL A 409 4.26 -27.18 8.63
CA VAL A 409 5.55 -27.87 8.79
C VAL A 409 6.24 -27.48 10.10
N LEU A 410 6.22 -26.19 10.45
CA LEU A 410 6.74 -25.70 11.73
C LEU A 410 6.00 -26.35 12.92
N GLY A 411 4.67 -26.39 12.89
CA GLY A 411 3.86 -27.06 13.91
C GLY A 411 4.16 -28.55 14.03
N LEU A 412 4.31 -29.25 12.90
CA LEU A 412 4.72 -30.65 12.86
C LEU A 412 6.09 -30.86 13.52
N ALA A 413 7.07 -30.01 13.20
CA ALA A 413 8.42 -30.10 13.76
C ALA A 413 8.43 -29.85 15.28
N LEU A 414 7.69 -28.84 15.74
CA LEU A 414 7.52 -28.55 17.17
C LEU A 414 6.86 -29.72 17.91
N ALA A 415 5.88 -30.38 17.31
CA ALA A 415 5.23 -31.55 17.89
C ALA A 415 6.23 -32.71 18.12
N VAL A 416 7.10 -32.95 17.16
CA VAL A 416 8.16 -33.99 17.23
C VAL A 416 9.20 -33.64 18.31
N LEU A 417 9.60 -32.37 18.41
CA LEU A 417 10.61 -31.91 19.36
C LEU A 417 10.10 -31.91 20.80
N LEU A 418 8.91 -31.35 21.03
CA LEU A 418 8.37 -31.11 22.36
C LEU A 418 7.61 -32.31 22.93
N ARG A 419 7.15 -33.25 22.08
CA ARG A 419 6.40 -34.47 22.45
C ARG A 419 5.13 -34.23 23.28
N ARG A 420 4.69 -32.97 23.42
CA ARG A 420 3.48 -32.54 24.12
C ARG A 420 2.68 -31.61 23.20
N SER A 421 1.47 -32.03 22.81
CA SER A 421 0.66 -31.28 21.84
C SER A 421 0.26 -29.90 22.34
N ALA A 422 -0.11 -29.77 23.62
CA ALA A 422 -0.49 -28.48 24.20
C ALA A 422 0.67 -27.47 24.11
N THR A 423 1.86 -27.85 24.59
CA THR A 423 3.06 -27.00 24.54
C THR A 423 3.45 -26.64 23.11
N ALA A 424 3.38 -27.59 22.18
CA ALA A 424 3.70 -27.34 20.77
C ALA A 424 2.72 -26.36 20.11
N ILE A 425 1.42 -26.47 20.39
CA ILE A 425 0.42 -25.51 19.91
C ILE A 425 0.69 -24.12 20.50
N THR A 426 0.91 -24.02 21.81
CA THR A 426 1.19 -22.75 22.49
C THR A 426 2.41 -22.06 21.90
N VAL A 427 3.53 -22.77 21.71
CA VAL A 427 4.75 -22.21 21.13
C VAL A 427 4.52 -21.77 19.68
N LEU A 428 3.81 -22.57 18.88
CA LEU A 428 3.49 -22.23 17.51
C LEU A 428 2.69 -20.92 17.43
N VAL A 429 1.59 -20.83 18.18
CA VAL A 429 0.70 -19.64 18.21
C VAL A 429 1.45 -18.41 18.76
N ALA A 430 2.24 -18.58 19.83
CA ALA A 430 3.03 -17.51 20.42
C ALA A 430 4.14 -17.00 19.48
N ALA A 431 4.70 -17.86 18.63
CA ALA A 431 5.74 -17.46 17.67
C ALA A 431 5.18 -16.88 16.35
N THR A 432 3.92 -17.17 16.01
CA THR A 432 3.31 -16.79 14.72
C THR A 432 2.21 -15.75 14.89
N VAL A 433 1.12 -16.13 15.55
CA VAL A 433 -0.11 -15.34 15.61
C VAL A 433 0.01 -14.18 16.58
N LEU A 434 0.59 -14.41 17.76
CA LEU A 434 0.70 -13.36 18.77
C LEU A 434 1.48 -12.14 18.25
N PRO A 435 2.67 -12.30 17.63
CA PRO A 435 3.36 -11.19 16.98
C PRO A 435 2.56 -10.46 15.91
N TYR A 436 1.85 -11.22 15.08
CA TYR A 436 1.02 -10.67 14.03
C TYR A 436 -0.11 -9.81 14.61
N LEU A 437 -0.83 -10.31 15.62
CA LEU A 437 -1.93 -9.57 16.25
C LEU A 437 -1.45 -8.32 17.00
N LEU A 438 -0.31 -8.39 17.68
CA LEU A 438 0.27 -7.23 18.36
C LEU A 438 0.67 -6.12 17.37
N ALA A 439 1.23 -6.51 16.22
CA ALA A 439 1.67 -5.56 15.20
C ALA A 439 0.51 -4.99 14.36
N VAL A 440 -0.42 -5.84 13.89
CA VAL A 440 -1.54 -5.43 13.04
C VAL A 440 -2.66 -4.79 13.85
N GLY A 441 -2.84 -5.19 15.12
CA GLY A 441 -3.84 -4.58 16.01
C GLY A 441 -3.46 -3.19 16.52
N GLY A 442 -2.27 -2.67 16.21
CA GLY A 442 -1.81 -1.37 16.70
C GLY A 442 -1.48 -1.33 18.21
N LEU A 443 -1.30 -2.49 18.86
CA LEU A 443 -0.96 -2.57 20.29
C LEU A 443 0.52 -2.22 20.57
N LEU A 444 1.35 -2.19 19.52
CA LEU A 444 2.77 -1.85 19.62
C LEU A 444 3.09 -0.60 18.78
N PRO A 445 4.04 0.25 19.23
CA PRO A 445 4.58 1.30 18.39
C PRO A 445 5.23 0.71 17.12
N ALA A 446 5.30 1.52 16.05
CA ALA A 446 5.74 1.06 14.72
C ALA A 446 7.15 0.42 14.72
N GLY A 447 8.08 0.94 15.53
CA GLY A 447 9.44 0.41 15.66
C GLY A 447 9.48 -1.04 16.20
N PRO A 448 9.02 -1.29 17.45
CA PRO A 448 8.90 -2.63 18.01
C PRO A 448 8.10 -3.60 17.14
N ALA A 449 6.97 -3.17 16.59
CA ALA A 449 6.16 -3.99 15.68
C ALA A 449 6.97 -4.43 14.44
N GLY A 450 7.75 -3.51 13.86
CA GLY A 450 8.63 -3.78 12.73
C GLY A 450 9.72 -4.82 13.06
N TRP A 451 10.35 -4.73 14.23
CA TRP A 451 11.39 -5.70 14.63
C TRP A 451 10.81 -7.10 14.86
N LEU A 452 9.64 -7.15 15.49
CA LEU A 452 8.91 -8.39 15.74
C LEU A 452 8.55 -9.11 14.43
N LEU A 453 8.07 -8.36 13.43
CA LEU A 453 7.73 -8.90 12.10
C LEU A 453 8.94 -9.13 11.18
N ARG A 454 10.15 -8.76 11.59
CA ARG A 454 11.38 -9.11 10.85
C ARG A 454 11.96 -10.46 11.25
N LEU A 455 11.80 -10.86 12.51
CA LEU A 455 12.54 -12.01 13.06
C LEU A 455 11.67 -13.19 13.43
N THR A 456 10.40 -12.94 13.77
CA THR A 456 9.49 -14.02 14.14
C THR A 456 8.93 -14.71 12.88
N PRO A 457 8.45 -15.97 13.00
CA PRO A 457 7.67 -16.64 11.96
C PRO A 457 6.49 -15.82 11.40
N ALA A 458 5.99 -14.83 12.15
CA ALA A 458 4.95 -13.91 11.70
C ALA A 458 5.34 -13.05 10.48
N ALA A 459 6.64 -12.93 10.19
CA ALA A 459 7.15 -12.32 8.96
C ALA A 459 6.48 -12.88 7.70
N GLY A 460 6.04 -14.15 7.73
CA GLY A 460 5.38 -14.81 6.60
C GLY A 460 4.08 -14.13 6.15
N PHE A 461 3.40 -13.37 7.01
CA PHE A 461 2.19 -12.62 6.65
C PHE A 461 2.46 -11.49 5.65
N ALA A 462 3.72 -11.04 5.50
CA ALA A 462 4.10 -10.05 4.49
C ALA A 462 3.75 -10.51 3.06
N VAL A 463 3.65 -11.82 2.82
CA VAL A 463 3.29 -12.36 1.50
C VAL A 463 1.90 -11.91 1.03
N GLN A 464 1.03 -11.49 1.96
CA GLN A 464 -0.32 -10.99 1.70
C GLN A 464 -0.37 -9.48 1.45
N GLN A 465 0.74 -8.76 1.63
CA GLN A 465 0.80 -7.33 1.34
C GLN A 465 0.57 -7.08 -0.16
N THR A 466 -0.37 -6.21 -0.49
CA THR A 466 -0.71 -5.83 -1.87
C THR A 466 -0.59 -4.33 -2.13
N LEU A 467 -0.31 -3.52 -1.10
CA LEU A 467 -0.20 -2.07 -1.24
C LEU A 467 1.24 -1.66 -1.54
N PRO A 468 1.47 -0.86 -2.59
CA PRO A 468 2.75 -0.20 -2.82
C PRO A 468 2.93 0.93 -1.81
N ARG A 469 4.18 1.14 -1.40
CA ARG A 469 4.58 2.33 -0.66
C ARG A 469 5.09 3.36 -1.66
N TYR A 470 4.66 4.61 -1.48
CA TYR A 470 5.12 5.76 -2.25
C TYR A 470 5.73 6.76 -1.27
N ASP A 471 6.96 7.19 -1.51
CA ASP A 471 7.62 8.12 -0.59
C ASP A 471 7.01 9.53 -0.70
N GLN A 472 6.42 9.86 -1.86
CA GLN A 472 5.72 11.12 -2.12
C GLN A 472 4.29 11.22 -1.56
N VAL A 473 3.90 10.29 -0.70
CA VAL A 473 2.57 10.26 -0.09
C VAL A 473 2.69 10.27 1.42
N LEU A 474 2.07 11.27 2.04
CA LEU A 474 2.02 11.38 3.48
C LEU A 474 0.98 10.38 4.02
N SER A 475 1.45 9.26 4.58
CA SER A 475 0.60 8.24 5.21
C SER A 475 1.30 7.55 6.38
N VAL A 476 0.54 6.77 7.16
CA VAL A 476 1.08 5.88 8.19
C VAL A 476 1.46 4.55 7.54
N TYR A 477 2.76 4.30 7.35
CA TYR A 477 3.30 3.06 6.81
C TYR A 477 3.65 2.08 7.93
N ALA A 478 2.64 1.38 8.46
CA ALA A 478 2.79 0.43 9.56
C ALA A 478 2.09 -0.90 9.26
N PRO A 479 2.38 -1.97 10.02
CA PRO A 479 1.70 -3.26 9.83
C PRO A 479 0.18 -3.17 9.99
N ALA A 480 -0.29 -2.32 10.91
CA ALA A 480 -1.72 -2.07 11.12
C ALA A 480 -2.43 -1.47 9.89
N THR A 481 -1.69 -0.78 9.01
CA THR A 481 -2.21 -0.20 7.76
C THR A 481 -1.83 -1.03 6.52
N GLY A 482 -1.34 -2.26 6.73
CA GLY A 482 -1.04 -3.21 5.66
C GLY A 482 0.39 -3.14 5.10
N TYR A 483 1.30 -2.40 5.75
CA TYR A 483 2.70 -2.28 5.34
C TYR A 483 3.61 -3.08 6.26
N PHE A 484 4.17 -4.15 5.72
CA PHE A 484 5.13 -4.99 6.43
C PHE A 484 6.56 -4.47 6.24
N PRO A 485 7.43 -4.72 7.23
CA PRO A 485 8.82 -4.27 7.18
C PRO A 485 9.71 -5.05 6.21
N LEU A 486 9.21 -6.15 5.65
CA LEU A 486 9.91 -7.02 4.70
C LEU A 486 9.10 -7.13 3.41
N PRO A 487 9.76 -7.27 2.25
CA PRO A 487 9.06 -7.55 1.00
C PRO A 487 8.30 -8.89 1.09
N PRO A 488 7.24 -9.09 0.29
CA PRO A 488 6.35 -10.25 0.40
C PRO A 488 7.08 -11.60 0.47
N TRP A 489 8.03 -11.82 -0.44
CA TRP A 489 8.82 -13.04 -0.48
C TRP A 489 9.90 -13.11 0.60
N GLY A 490 10.44 -11.97 1.02
CA GLY A 490 11.43 -11.91 2.10
C GLY A 490 10.82 -12.34 3.44
N GLY A 491 9.61 -11.89 3.75
CA GLY A 491 8.88 -12.32 4.94
C GLY A 491 8.55 -13.81 4.91
N LEU A 492 8.11 -14.34 3.75
CA LEU A 492 7.88 -15.77 3.57
C LEU A 492 9.17 -16.60 3.73
N ALA A 493 10.31 -16.10 3.25
CA ALA A 493 11.60 -16.75 3.39
C ALA A 493 12.01 -16.90 4.87
N VAL A 494 11.75 -15.88 5.70
CA VAL A 494 12.00 -15.96 7.15
C VAL A 494 11.19 -17.11 7.78
N LEU A 495 9.89 -17.21 7.49
CA LEU A 495 9.06 -18.32 7.97
C LEU A 495 9.56 -19.67 7.45
N ALA A 496 9.94 -19.75 6.17
CA ALA A 496 10.47 -20.98 5.57
C ALA A 496 11.78 -21.42 6.25
N LEU A 497 12.67 -20.49 6.58
CA LEU A 497 13.90 -20.77 7.33
C LEU A 497 13.60 -21.33 8.73
N TRP A 498 12.64 -20.76 9.44
CA TRP A 498 12.19 -21.32 10.73
C TRP A 498 11.61 -22.73 10.57
N ALA A 499 10.75 -22.95 9.59
CA ALA A 499 10.13 -24.25 9.34
C ALA A 499 11.17 -25.33 8.97
N VAL A 500 12.06 -25.02 8.03
CA VAL A 500 13.13 -25.94 7.59
C VAL A 500 14.14 -26.17 8.71
N GLY A 501 14.55 -25.12 9.43
CA GLY A 501 15.46 -25.22 10.56
C GLY A 501 14.91 -26.12 11.67
N MET A 502 13.66 -25.91 12.08
CA MET A 502 13.01 -26.74 13.10
C MET A 502 12.80 -28.18 12.63
N LEU A 503 12.44 -28.38 11.35
CA LEU A 503 12.32 -29.72 10.77
C LEU A 503 13.68 -30.43 10.75
N ALA A 504 14.77 -29.73 10.41
CA ALA A 504 16.13 -30.27 10.44
C ALA A 504 16.53 -30.69 11.86
N VAL A 505 16.30 -29.82 12.87
CA VAL A 505 16.56 -30.15 14.28
C VAL A 505 15.71 -31.35 14.72
N ALA A 506 14.43 -31.41 14.36
CA ALA A 506 13.56 -32.54 14.64
C ALA A 506 14.08 -33.85 14.03
N THR A 507 14.54 -33.81 12.77
CA THR A 507 15.15 -34.99 12.12
C THR A 507 16.45 -35.42 12.80
N ALA A 508 17.29 -34.48 13.24
CA ALA A 508 18.54 -34.79 13.93
C ALA A 508 18.29 -35.42 15.30
N VAL A 509 17.34 -34.88 16.08
CA VAL A 509 16.94 -35.42 17.39
C VAL A 509 16.38 -36.83 17.24
N LEU A 510 15.54 -37.09 16.23
CA LEU A 510 15.00 -38.43 15.96
C LEU A 510 16.06 -39.46 15.54
N ARG A 511 17.17 -39.02 14.94
CA ARG A 511 18.29 -39.90 14.57
C ARG A 511 19.18 -40.23 15.77
N ARG A 512 19.36 -39.28 16.70
CA ARG A 512 20.28 -39.43 17.85
C ARG A 512 19.65 -40.09 19.07
N ARG A 513 18.35 -39.88 19.29
CA ARG A 513 17.63 -40.52 20.40
C ARG A 513 17.07 -41.85 19.91
N ASP A 514 17.76 -42.95 20.23
CA ASP A 514 17.09 -44.23 20.33
C ASP A 514 16.04 -44.12 21.44
N ALA A 515 14.81 -44.50 21.09
CA ALA A 515 13.67 -44.48 21.99
C ALA A 515 13.59 -45.81 22.74
#